data_AF-A0A5C9C5A0-F1
#
_entry.id   AF-A0A5C9C5A0-F1
#
_cell.length_a   1.000
_cell.length_b   1.000
_cell.length_c   1.000
_cell.angle_alpha   90.00
_cell.angle_beta   90.00
_cell.angle_gamma   90.00
#
_symmetry.space_group_name_H-M   'P 1'
#
loop_
_entity.id
_entity.type
_entity.pdbx_description
1 polymer ?
#
loop_
_entity_poly.entity_id
_entity_poly.type
_entity_poly.pdbx_seq_one_letter_code
_entity_poly.pdbx_strand_id
1 'polypeptide(L)'
;MADWNDILKNDEPLNEQELLKYIEGNPSEQERFAIEKQMTDSAFVNDAIEGLKQFEHPNQLQALKDQLNKQLKKEINKKSKRKKLRKIQDQQWLIIAILSILFLCVLGYLLIHFYSK
;
A
#
# COMPACT_ATOMS: atom_id res chain seq x y z
N MET A 1 14.02 15.81 21.19
CA MET A 1 13.03 15.45 20.16
C MET A 1 13.73 14.47 19.24
N ALA A 2 13.26 13.22 19.14
CA ALA A 2 13.87 12.23 18.24
C ALA A 2 13.55 12.60 16.79
N ASP A 3 14.58 12.71 15.96
CA ASP A 3 14.49 13.02 14.53
C ASP A 3 14.11 11.75 13.76
N TRP A 4 12.89 11.69 13.21
CA TRP A 4 12.33 10.51 12.55
C TRP A 4 12.80 10.37 11.09
N ASN A 5 13.59 11.32 10.58
CA ASN A 5 14.03 11.33 9.19
C ASN A 5 15.25 10.44 8.92
N ASP A 6 15.86 9.85 9.95
CA ASP A 6 17.13 9.10 9.85
C ASP A 6 16.98 7.60 10.17
N ILE A 7 15.75 7.07 10.11
CA ILE A 7 15.46 5.64 10.39
C ILE A 7 15.94 4.73 9.25
N LEU A 8 15.97 5.26 8.02
CA LEU A 8 16.49 4.56 6.86
C LEU A 8 17.90 5.08 6.57
N LYS A 9 18.86 4.70 7.41
CA LYS A 9 20.27 4.78 7.01
C LYS A 9 20.43 4.00 5.71
N ASN A 10 21.17 4.60 4.77
CA ASN A 10 21.35 4.12 3.41
C ASN A 10 22.32 2.93 3.38
N ASP A 11 22.01 1.90 4.16
CA ASP A 11 22.77 0.66 4.23
C ASP A 11 22.55 -0.09 2.90
N GLU A 12 23.61 -0.64 2.32
CA GLU A 12 23.50 -1.44 1.10
C GLU A 12 22.44 -2.54 1.30
N PRO A 13 21.48 -2.67 0.37
CA PRO A 13 20.38 -3.60 0.54
C PRO A 13 20.94 -5.03 0.60
N LEU A 14 20.66 -5.71 1.71
CA LEU A 14 20.94 -7.13 1.87
C LEU A 14 20.32 -7.91 0.70
N ASN A 15 21.16 -8.67 -0.01
CA ASN A 15 20.68 -9.56 -1.06
C ASN A 15 19.85 -10.67 -0.40
N GLU A 16 18.55 -10.69 -0.71
CA GLU A 16 17.59 -11.63 -0.11
C GLU A 16 18.00 -13.09 -0.28
N GLN A 17 18.62 -13.43 -1.40
CA GLN A 17 19.08 -14.80 -1.68
C GLN A 17 20.23 -15.21 -0.77
N GLU A 18 21.16 -14.30 -0.51
CA GLU A 18 22.31 -14.53 0.38
C GLU A 18 21.86 -14.65 1.83
N LEU A 19 20.88 -13.81 2.23
CA LEU A 19 20.28 -13.86 3.57
C LEU A 19 19.56 -15.19 3.82
N LEU A 20 18.82 -15.69 2.83
CA LEU A 20 18.15 -16.99 2.91
C LEU A 20 19.16 -18.13 3.09
N LYS A 21 20.22 -18.17 2.26
CA LYS A 21 21.30 -19.17 2.41
C LYS A 21 21.96 -19.10 3.78
N TYR A 22 22.16 -17.90 4.31
CA TYR A 22 22.73 -17.67 5.64
C TYR A 22 21.85 -18.24 6.76
N ILE A 23 20.53 -18.06 6.67
CA ILE A 23 19.56 -18.64 7.61
C ILE A 23 19.47 -20.17 7.45
N GLU A 24 19.55 -20.66 6.22
CA GLU A 24 19.54 -22.10 5.89
C GLU A 24 20.83 -22.84 6.29
N GLY A 25 21.89 -22.11 6.68
CA GLY A 25 23.15 -22.70 7.10
C GLY A 25 24.09 -23.13 5.96
N ASN A 26 23.81 -22.72 4.71
CA ASN A 26 24.69 -22.96 3.55
C ASN A 26 25.22 -21.68 2.86
N PRO A 27 25.68 -20.63 3.59
CA PRO A 27 26.33 -19.47 2.98
C PRO A 27 27.81 -19.76 2.66
N SER A 28 28.32 -19.14 1.60
CA SER A 28 29.76 -19.06 1.37
C SER A 28 30.46 -18.19 2.43
N GLU A 29 31.77 -18.35 2.61
CA GLU A 29 32.54 -17.60 3.60
C GLU A 29 32.48 -16.08 3.38
N GLN A 30 32.46 -15.65 2.11
CA GLN A 30 32.31 -14.25 1.72
C GLN A 30 30.92 -13.70 2.07
N GLU A 31 29.86 -14.45 1.78
CA GLU A 31 28.47 -14.08 2.11
C GLU A 31 28.30 -13.98 3.64
N ARG A 32 28.85 -14.91 4.43
CA ARG A 32 28.79 -14.85 5.91
C ARG A 32 29.43 -13.58 6.46
N PHE A 33 30.65 -13.29 6.01
CA PHE A 33 31.40 -12.13 6.48
C PHE A 33 30.67 -10.81 6.16
N ALA A 34 30.09 -10.70 4.97
CA ALA A 34 29.32 -9.52 4.57
C ALA A 34 28.10 -9.30 5.49
N ILE A 35 27.34 -10.35 5.79
CA ILE A 35 26.16 -10.26 6.67
C ILE A 35 26.57 -9.98 8.12
N GLU A 36 27.61 -10.63 8.65
CA GLU A 36 28.11 -10.40 10.02
C GLU A 36 28.66 -8.99 10.22
N LYS A 37 29.31 -8.43 9.19
CA LYS A 37 29.73 -7.04 9.18
C LYS A 37 28.51 -6.10 9.28
N GLN A 38 27.48 -6.33 8.46
CA GLN A 38 26.26 -5.51 8.50
C GLN A 38 25.46 -5.65 9.81
N MET A 39 25.43 -6.83 10.42
CA MET A 39 24.85 -7.03 11.76
C MET A 39 25.61 -6.23 12.83
N THR A 40 26.93 -6.12 12.69
CA THR A 40 27.76 -5.33 13.60
C THR A 40 27.54 -3.82 13.41
N ASP A 41 27.40 -3.39 12.15
CA ASP A 41 27.25 -1.97 11.79
C ASP A 41 25.84 -1.41 12.11
N SER A 42 24.81 -2.27 12.15
CA SER A 42 23.42 -1.85 12.34
C SER A 42 22.66 -2.74 13.33
N ALA A 43 22.33 -2.16 14.50
CA ALA A 43 21.50 -2.81 15.51
C ALA A 43 20.12 -3.24 14.96
N PHE A 44 19.56 -2.46 14.04
CA PHE A 44 18.30 -2.81 13.38
C PHE A 44 18.42 -4.07 12.51
N VAL A 45 19.51 -4.20 11.75
CA VAL A 45 19.77 -5.38 10.91
C VAL A 45 20.01 -6.61 11.77
N ASN A 46 20.77 -6.46 12.87
CA ASN A 46 20.96 -7.54 13.83
C ASN A 46 19.63 -8.08 14.38
N ASP A 47 18.77 -7.20 14.89
CA ASP A 47 17.46 -7.57 15.44
C ASP A 47 16.56 -8.21 14.38
N ALA A 48 16.58 -7.69 13.15
CA ALA A 48 15.81 -8.24 12.05
C ALA A 48 16.27 -9.66 11.67
N ILE A 49 17.58 -9.90 11.62
CA ILE A 49 18.15 -11.22 11.29
C ILE A 49 17.88 -12.22 12.42
N GLU A 50 18.01 -11.81 13.68
CA GLU A 50 17.68 -12.66 14.83
C GLU A 50 16.20 -13.06 14.81
N GLY A 51 15.30 -12.12 14.55
CA GLY A 51 13.87 -12.41 14.37
C GLY A 51 13.58 -13.33 13.19
N LEU A 52 14.32 -13.22 12.09
CA LEU A 52 14.20 -14.13 10.95
C LEU A 52 14.73 -15.54 11.24
N LYS A 53 15.82 -15.68 12.01
CA LYS A 53 16.37 -16.97 12.44
C LYS A 53 15.42 -17.77 13.34
N GLN A 54 14.49 -17.10 14.03
CA GLN A 54 13.47 -17.76 14.84
C GLN A 54 12.47 -18.59 14.01
N PHE A 55 12.41 -18.40 12.69
CA PHE A 55 11.56 -19.19 11.81
C PHE A 55 12.24 -20.52 11.45
N GLU A 56 11.67 -21.64 11.92
CA GLU A 56 12.18 -22.99 11.67
C GLU A 56 12.09 -23.44 10.18
N HIS A 57 11.23 -22.80 9.39
CA HIS A 57 10.93 -23.22 8.02
C HIS A 57 11.05 -22.04 7.04
N PRO A 58 12.18 -21.90 6.31
CA PRO A 58 12.39 -20.81 5.35
C PRO A 58 11.38 -20.82 4.19
N ASN A 59 10.83 -22.01 3.85
CA ASN A 59 9.75 -22.13 2.86
C ASN A 59 8.46 -21.41 3.27
N GLN A 60 8.18 -21.32 4.58
CA GLN A 60 7.01 -20.59 5.08
C GLN A 60 7.23 -19.07 5.02
N LEU A 61 8.49 -18.62 5.08
CA LEU A 61 8.85 -17.21 5.04
C LEU A 61 8.46 -16.56 3.71
N GLN A 62 8.71 -17.24 2.58
CA GLN A 62 8.32 -16.73 1.25
C GLN A 62 6.79 -16.61 1.12
N ALA A 63 6.04 -17.64 1.55
CA ALA A 63 4.59 -17.63 1.53
C ALA A 63 4.02 -16.53 2.44
N LEU A 64 4.62 -16.32 3.61
CA LEU A 64 4.25 -15.27 4.56
C LEU A 64 4.51 -13.88 3.98
N LYS A 65 5.67 -13.65 3.36
CA LYS A 65 6.01 -12.41 2.65
C LYS A 65 4.97 -12.10 1.57
N ASP A 66 4.64 -13.08 0.75
CA ASP A 66 3.65 -12.93 -0.31
C ASP A 66 2.26 -12.59 0.24
N GLN A 67 1.85 -13.28 1.30
CA GLN A 67 0.59 -13.00 1.98
C GLN A 67 0.58 -11.58 2.56
N LEU A 68 1.65 -11.17 3.23
CA LEU A 68 1.76 -9.85 3.83
C LEU A 68 1.71 -8.74 2.77
N ASN A 69 2.44 -8.91 1.67
CA ASN A 69 2.44 -7.96 0.55
C ASN A 69 1.04 -7.86 -0.08
N LYS A 70 0.36 -9.00 -0.28
CA LYS A 70 -1.03 -9.03 -0.76
C LYS A 70 -1.99 -8.31 0.19
N GLN A 71 -1.88 -8.57 1.50
CA GLN A 71 -2.74 -7.95 2.52
C GLN A 71 -2.50 -6.44 2.63
N LEU A 72 -1.24 -6.01 2.63
CA LEU A 72 -0.87 -4.60 2.67
C LEU A 72 -1.43 -3.85 1.45
N LYS A 73 -1.21 -4.39 0.24
CA LYS A 73 -1.80 -3.85 -1.00
C LYS A 73 -3.31 -3.80 -0.93
N LYS A 74 -3.95 -4.83 -0.36
CA LYS A 74 -5.41 -4.87 -0.18
C LYS A 74 -5.90 -3.76 0.74
N GLU A 75 -5.29 -3.55 1.90
CA GLU A 75 -5.72 -2.55 2.87
C GLU A 75 -5.46 -1.11 2.40
N ILE A 76 -4.33 -0.85 1.72
CA ILE A 76 -4.06 0.44 1.08
C ILE A 76 -5.11 0.73 0.00
N ASN A 77 -5.39 -0.25 -0.88
CA ASN A 77 -6.37 -0.09 -1.95
C ASN A 77 -7.81 0.00 -1.45
N LYS A 78 -8.15 -0.63 -0.33
CA LYS A 78 -9.49 -0.56 0.29
C LYS A 78 -9.83 0.86 0.72
N LYS A 79 -8.86 1.60 1.29
CA LYS A 79 -9.03 3.02 1.63
C LYS A 79 -9.23 3.88 0.37
N SER A 80 -8.50 3.59 -0.71
CA SER A 80 -8.65 4.27 -2.01
C SER A 80 -10.04 4.01 -2.64
N LYS A 81 -10.49 2.75 -2.65
CA LYS A 81 -11.82 2.37 -3.18
C LYS A 81 -12.96 3.05 -2.42
N ARG A 82 -12.90 3.10 -1.08
CA ARG A 82 -13.89 3.80 -0.25
C ARG A 82 -13.96 5.30 -0.55
N LYS A 83 -12.82 5.95 -0.80
CA LYS A 83 -12.78 7.37 -1.21
C LYS A 83 -13.40 7.58 -2.60
N LYS A 84 -13.16 6.67 -3.55
CA LYS A 84 -13.75 6.74 -4.90
C LYS A 84 -15.27 6.59 -4.90
N LEU A 85 -15.82 5.67 -4.10
CA LEU A 85 -17.27 5.47 -4.00
C LEU A 85 -18.01 6.68 -3.41
N ARG A 86 -17.43 7.35 -2.41
CA ARG A 86 -18.00 8.60 -1.86
C ARG A 86 -18.05 9.73 -2.88
N LYS A 87 -17.07 9.81 -3.79
CA LYS A 87 -17.02 10.84 -4.83
C LYS A 87 -18.10 10.67 -5.90
N ILE A 88 -18.60 9.45 -6.12
CA ILE A 88 -19.68 9.17 -7.07
C ILE A 88 -21.05 9.53 -6.49
N GLN A 89 -21.24 9.37 -5.17
CA GLN A 89 -22.50 9.67 -4.51
C GLN A 89 -22.85 11.18 -4.53
N ASP A 90 -21.83 12.05 -4.52
CA ASP A 90 -22.00 13.52 -4.52
C ASP A 90 -22.59 14.04 -5.86
N GLN A 91 -22.40 13.34 -6.97
CA GLN A 91 -22.87 13.78 -8.29
C GLN A 91 -24.37 13.59 -8.52
N GLN A 92 -25.07 12.80 -7.67
CA GLN A 92 -26.50 12.55 -7.84
C GLN A 92 -27.34 13.81 -7.63
N TRP A 93 -26.98 14.65 -6.65
CA TRP A 93 -27.66 15.93 -6.40
C TRP A 93 -27.48 16.91 -7.56
N LEU A 94 -26.31 16.90 -8.20
CA LEU A 94 -26.02 17.73 -9.36
C LEU A 94 -26.89 17.32 -10.57
N ILE A 95 -27.06 16.02 -10.81
CA ILE A 95 -27.95 15.49 -11.86
C ILE A 95 -29.40 15.92 -11.60
N ILE A 96 -29.89 15.80 -10.36
CA ILE A 96 -31.26 16.18 -9.98
C ILE A 96 -31.49 17.68 -10.20
N ALA A 97 -30.52 18.53 -9.83
CA ALA A 97 -30.62 19.99 -10.02
C ALA A 97 -30.73 20.37 -11.52
N ILE A 98 -29.88 19.79 -12.38
CA ILE A 98 -29.93 20.01 -13.82
C ILE A 98 -31.29 19.59 -14.40
N LEU A 99 -31.77 18.41 -13.99
CA LEU A 99 -33.03 17.85 -14.50
C LEU A 99 -34.23 18.69 -14.06
N SER A 100 -34.21 19.22 -12.83
CA SER A 100 -35.22 20.16 -12.32
C SER A 100 -35.26 21.46 -13.11
N ILE A 101 -34.11 22.05 -13.43
CA ILE A 101 -34.02 23.27 -14.26
C ILE A 101 -34.54 23.02 -15.67
N LEU A 102 -34.15 21.91 -16.29
CA LEU A 102 -34.63 21.52 -17.62
C LEU A 102 -36.15 21.36 -17.63
N PHE A 103 -36.70 20.69 -16.60
CA PHE A 103 -38.13 20.50 -16.45
C PHE A 103 -38.88 21.83 -16.29
N LEU A 104 -38.31 22.78 -15.54
CA LEU A 104 -38.87 24.13 -15.40
C LEU A 104 -38.91 24.87 -16.74
N CYS A 105 -37.86 24.76 -17.55
CA CYS A 105 -37.82 25.35 -18.90
C CYS A 105 -38.88 24.75 -19.83
N VAL A 106 -39.06 23.43 -19.79
CA VAL A 106 -40.09 22.75 -20.60
C VAL A 106 -41.49 23.18 -20.17
N LEU A 107 -41.76 23.24 -18.87
CA LEU A 107 -43.05 23.72 -18.36
C LEU A 107 -43.30 25.18 -18.74
N GLY A 108 -42.30 26.05 -18.61
CA GLY A 108 -42.40 27.45 -19.00
C GLY A 108 -42.74 27.60 -20.49
N TYR A 109 -42.08 26.83 -21.35
CA TYR A 109 -42.38 26.81 -22.78
C TYR A 109 -43.81 26.33 -23.07
N LEU A 110 -44.25 25.25 -22.42
CA LEU A 110 -45.61 24.73 -22.61
C LEU A 110 -46.68 25.72 -22.17
N LEU A 111 -46.47 26.44 -21.06
CA LEU A 111 -47.41 27.46 -20.59
C LEU A 111 -47.53 28.62 -21.58
N ILE A 112 -46.41 29.10 -22.13
CA ILE A 112 -46.42 30.18 -23.13
C ILE A 112 -47.11 29.71 -24.42
N HIS A 113 -46.79 28.50 -24.89
CA HIS A 113 -47.41 27.95 -26.09
C HIS A 113 -48.91 27.71 -25.93
N PHE A 114 -49.35 27.26 -24.74
CA PHE A 114 -50.77 27.02 -24.44
C PHE A 114 -51.56 28.32 -24.24
N TYR A 115 -50.97 29.35 -23.63
CA TYR A 115 -51.65 30.62 -23.38
C TYR A 115 -51.60 31.58 -24.59
N SER A 116 -50.63 31.41 -25.49
CA SER A 116 -50.53 32.17 -26.74
C SER A 116 -51.40 31.61 -27.88
N LYS A 117 -52.30 30.66 -27.59
CA LYS A 117 -53.27 30.08 -28.52
C LYS A 117 -54.68 30.25 -27.97
#